data_AF-A0A969ZPP6-F1
#
_entry.id   AF-A0A969ZPP6-F1
#
_cell.length_a   1.000
_cell.length_b   1.000
_cell.length_c   1.000
_cell.angle_alpha   90.00
_cell.angle_beta   90.00
_cell.angle_gamma   90.00
#
_symmetry.space_group_name_H-M   'P 1'
#
loop_
_entity.id
_entity.type
_entity.pdbx_description
1 polymer ?
#
loop_
_entity_poly.entity_id
_entity_poly.type
_entity_poly.pdbx_seq_one_letter_code
_entity_poly.pdbx_strand_id
1 'polypeptide(L)'
;MSMSRVEIKKEIKIKRRRLKFVLLLIFILQILGLLLVDNALREILALDGAKVLGYEIKDKYISIDFMGKTNYIARGKIDYTYEIIQNKYEKIIEKFNNFLKY
;
A
#
# COMPACT_ATOMS: atom_id res chain seq x y z
N MET A 1 -37.71 -10.64 -25.04
CA MET A 1 -37.01 -11.68 -24.25
C MET A 1 -36.70 -11.09 -22.88
N SER A 2 -37.32 -11.61 -21.81
CA SER A 2 -36.96 -11.22 -20.44
C SER A 2 -35.64 -11.90 -20.07
N MET A 3 -34.71 -11.11 -19.54
CA MET A 3 -33.40 -11.61 -19.15
C MET A 3 -33.53 -12.63 -18.01
N SER A 4 -32.81 -13.74 -18.10
CA SER A 4 -32.87 -14.77 -17.06
C SER A 4 -32.26 -14.26 -15.75
N ARG A 5 -32.81 -14.70 -14.60
CA ARG A 5 -32.24 -14.41 -13.26
C ARG A 5 -30.74 -14.79 -13.18
N VAL A 6 -30.32 -15.79 -13.95
CA VAL A 6 -28.92 -16.24 -14.02
C VAL A 6 -28.04 -15.25 -14.77
N GLU A 7 -28.53 -14.66 -15.86
CA GLU A 7 -27.82 -13.66 -16.66
C GLU A 7 -27.62 -12.37 -15.86
N ILE A 8 -28.66 -11.92 -15.15
CA ILE A 8 -28.60 -10.76 -14.25
C ILE A 8 -27.52 -10.95 -13.18
N LYS A 9 -27.45 -12.13 -12.55
CA LYS A 9 -26.40 -12.45 -11.55
C LYS A 9 -25.01 -12.44 -12.17
N LYS A 10 -24.85 -12.94 -13.40
CA LYS A 10 -23.56 -12.96 -14.11
C LYS A 10 -23.08 -11.55 -14.44
N GLU A 11 -23.97 -10.68 -14.91
CA GLU A 11 -23.64 -9.28 -15.19
C GLU A 11 -23.25 -8.50 -13.93
N ILE A 12 -24.01 -8.66 -12.84
CA ILE A 12 -23.71 -8.00 -11.56
C ILE A 12 -22.32 -8.42 -11.05
N LYS A 13 -21.96 -9.71 -11.17
CA LYS A 13 -20.64 -10.21 -10.77
C LYS A 13 -19.52 -9.58 -11.59
N ILE A 14 -19.70 -9.43 -12.91
CA ILE A 14 -18.72 -8.79 -13.80
C ILE A 14 -18.59 -7.30 -13.47
N LYS A 15 -19.71 -6.58 -13.32
CA LYS A 15 -19.72 -5.15 -12.95
C LYS A 15 -19.03 -4.93 -11.60
N ARG A 16 -19.29 -5.77 -10.60
CA ARG A 16 -18.66 -5.71 -9.28
C ARG A 16 -17.14 -5.92 -9.37
N ARG A 17 -16.67 -6.89 -10.15
CA ARG A 17 -15.22 -7.11 -10.36
C ARG A 17 -14.56 -5.92 -11.05
N ARG A 18 -15.16 -5.39 -12.11
CA ARG A 18 -14.67 -4.17 -12.80
C ARG A 18 -14.58 -2.99 -11.85
N LEU A 19 -15.62 -2.77 -11.03
CA LEU A 19 -15.61 -1.72 -10.01
C LEU A 19 -14.46 -1.89 -9.02
N LYS A 20 -14.21 -3.10 -8.53
CA LYS A 20 -13.06 -3.39 -7.64
C LYS A 20 -11.73 -3.04 -8.30
N PHE A 21 -11.54 -3.41 -9.56
CA PHE A 21 -10.33 -3.05 -10.31
C PHE A 21 -10.18 -1.54 -10.49
N VAL A 22 -11.25 -0.83 -10.83
CA VAL A 22 -11.23 0.63 -10.98
C VAL A 22 -10.90 1.29 -9.64
N LEU A 23 -11.53 0.86 -8.55
CA LEU A 23 -11.24 1.38 -7.21
C LEU A 23 -9.79 1.09 -6.78
N LEU A 24 -9.27 -0.09 -7.09
CA LEU A 24 -7.86 -0.43 -6.84
C LEU A 24 -6.92 0.48 -7.62
N LEU A 25 -7.22 0.73 -8.90
CA LEU A 25 -6.42 1.61 -9.75
C LEU A 25 -6.43 3.05 -9.22
N ILE A 26 -7.60 3.57 -8.83
CA ILE A 26 -7.73 4.89 -8.20
C ILE A 26 -6.89 4.96 -6.92
N PHE A 27 -6.94 3.92 -6.09
CA PHE A 27 -6.17 3.87 -4.85
C PHE A 27 -4.65 3.90 -5.10
N ILE A 28 -4.16 3.13 -6.10
CA ILE A 28 -2.75 3.15 -6.50
C ILE A 28 -2.35 4.55 -7.01
N LEU A 29 -3.17 5.15 -7.86
CA LEU A 29 -2.92 6.51 -8.39
C LEU A 29 -2.88 7.55 -7.27
N GLN A 30 -3.72 7.43 -6.24
CA GLN A 30 -3.68 8.32 -5.08
C GLN A 30 -2.36 8.19 -4.31
N ILE A 31 -1.89 6.97 -4.05
CA ILE A 31 -0.61 6.74 -3.36
C ILE A 31 0.55 7.32 -4.19
N LEU A 32 0.58 7.04 -5.49
CA LEU A 32 1.61 7.57 -6.38
C LEU A 32 1.59 9.10 -6.44
N GLY A 33 0.41 9.70 -6.58
CA GLY A 33 0.25 11.15 -6.58
C GLY A 33 0.75 11.78 -5.28
N LEU A 34 0.44 11.18 -4.15
CA LEU A 34 0.89 11.64 -2.84
C LEU A 34 2.42 11.54 -2.69
N LEU A 35 3.04 10.46 -3.19
CA LEU A 35 4.50 10.31 -3.18
C LEU A 35 5.21 11.32 -4.10
N LEU A 36 4.66 11.56 -5.29
CA LEU A 36 5.20 12.53 -6.24
C LEU A 36 5.14 13.95 -5.67
N VAL A 37 3.98 14.33 -5.10
CA VAL A 37 3.79 15.64 -4.48
C VAL A 37 4.71 15.82 -3.28
N ASP A 38 4.86 14.78 -2.44
CA ASP A 38 5.75 14.81 -1.29
C ASP A 38 7.22 15.05 -1.69
N ASN A 39 7.70 14.32 -2.70
CA ASN A 39 9.06 14.49 -3.21
C ASN A 39 9.27 15.88 -3.83
N ALA A 40 8.34 16.32 -4.69
CA ALA A 40 8.44 17.61 -5.35
C ALA A 40 8.40 18.77 -4.35
N LEU A 41 7.53 18.71 -3.33
CA LEU A 41 7.47 19.72 -2.27
C LEU A 41 8.77 19.78 -1.48
N ARG A 42 9.39 18.64 -1.16
CA ARG A 42 10.67 18.62 -0.45
C ARG A 42 11.81 19.18 -1.27
N GLU A 43 11.83 18.88 -2.57
CA GLU A 43 12.83 19.42 -3.49
C GLU A 43 12.72 20.95 -3.58
N ILE A 44 11.50 21.48 -3.70
CA ILE A 44 11.24 22.92 -3.76
C ILE A 44 11.58 23.62 -2.43
N LEU A 45 11.22 23.01 -1.31
CA LEU A 45 11.38 23.60 0.03
C LEU A 45 12.74 23.27 0.69
N ALA A 46 13.61 22.52 0.03
CA ALA A 46 14.88 22.01 0.57
C ALA A 46 14.71 21.36 1.96
N LEU A 47 13.66 20.55 2.12
CA LEU A 47 13.33 19.91 3.39
C LEU A 47 14.13 18.61 3.58
N ASP A 48 15.13 18.66 4.46
CA ASP A 48 15.82 17.47 4.99
C ASP A 48 15.06 16.94 6.22
N GLY A 49 14.07 16.06 6.00
CA GLY A 49 13.25 15.52 7.08
C GLY A 49 12.38 14.33 6.67
N ALA A 50 11.61 13.83 7.64
CA ALA A 50 10.83 12.59 7.54
C ALA A 50 9.92 12.56 6.31
N LYS A 51 10.13 11.56 5.44
CA LYS A 51 9.37 11.35 4.19
C LYS A 51 7.99 10.76 4.43
N VAL A 52 7.09 10.88 3.44
CA VAL A 52 5.83 10.11 3.45
C VAL A 52 6.14 8.62 3.46
N LEU A 53 7.08 8.18 2.61
CA LEU A 53 7.62 6.83 2.58
C LEU A 53 9.11 6.94 2.24
N GLY A 54 9.95 6.36 3.09
CA GLY A 54 11.39 6.36 2.90
C GLY A 54 12.09 5.41 3.85
N TYR A 55 13.34 5.09 3.55
CA TYR A 55 14.20 4.39 4.48
C TYR A 55 15.64 4.88 4.32
N GLU A 56 16.39 4.88 5.42
CA GLU A 56 17.82 5.12 5.43
C GLU A 56 18.51 4.06 6.29
N ILE A 57 19.65 3.56 5.82
CA ILE A 57 20.46 2.58 6.52
C ILE A 57 21.67 3.31 7.09
N LYS A 58 21.83 3.30 8.41
CA LYS A 58 23.00 3.83 9.12
C LYS A 58 23.67 2.71 9.92
N ASP A 59 24.93 2.89 10.31
CA ASP A 59 25.75 1.82 10.90
C ASP A 59 25.12 1.12 12.12
N LYS A 60 24.40 1.89 12.94
CA LYS A 60 23.80 1.42 14.21
C LYS A 60 22.29 1.16 14.12
N TYR A 61 21.60 1.74 13.15
CA TYR A 61 20.14 1.67 13.04
C TYR A 61 19.65 1.87 11.60
N ILE A 62 18.47 1.31 11.32
CA ILE A 62 17.70 1.60 10.11
C ILE A 62 16.59 2.59 10.49
N SER A 63 16.50 3.72 9.79
CA SER A 63 15.34 4.61 9.89
C SER A 63 14.34 4.30 8.78
N ILE A 64 13.07 4.18 9.17
CA ILE A 64 11.94 4.03 8.24
C ILE A 64 11.04 5.23 8.43
N ASP A 65 10.84 5.97 7.36
CA ASP A 65 9.90 7.07 7.29
C ASP A 65 8.55 6.57 6.81
N PHE A 66 7.52 6.85 7.58
CA PHE A 66 6.13 6.54 7.23
C PHE A 66 5.21 7.67 7.68
N MET A 67 4.43 8.23 6.75
CA MET A 67 3.50 9.33 6.98
C MET A 67 4.15 10.52 7.72
N GLY A 68 5.38 10.89 7.37
CA GLY A 68 6.10 12.00 7.99
C GLY A 68 6.62 11.71 9.41
N LYS A 69 6.61 10.44 9.84
CA LYS A 69 7.25 9.99 11.09
C LYS A 69 8.41 9.05 10.79
N THR A 70 9.56 9.31 11.40
CA THR A 70 10.73 8.43 11.34
C THR A 70 10.70 7.45 12.51
N ASN A 71 10.73 6.16 12.21
CA ASN A 71 10.91 5.08 13.19
C ASN A 71 12.31 4.51 13.08
N TYR A 72 12.97 4.28 14.21
CA TYR A 72 14.33 3.74 14.25
C TYR A 72 14.32 2.28 14.70
N ILE A 73 14.96 1.42 13.92
CA ILE A 73 15.13 0.00 14.21
C ILE A 73 16.61 -0.24 14.48
N ALA A 74 16.94 -0.68 15.70
CA ALA A 74 18.31 -1.05 16.04
C ALA A 74 18.77 -2.26 15.21
N ARG A 75 20.02 -2.25 14.76
CA ARG A 75 20.54 -3.29 13.84
C ARG A 75 20.42 -4.72 14.38
N GLY A 76 20.62 -4.91 15.70
CA GLY A 76 20.46 -6.21 16.36
C GLY A 76 19.01 -6.68 16.54
N LYS A 77 18.01 -5.88 16.14
CA LYS A 77 16.58 -6.23 16.19
C LYS A 77 15.96 -6.34 14.80
N ILE A 78 16.77 -6.28 13.73
CA ILE A 78 16.28 -6.30 12.34
C ILE A 78 15.55 -7.62 12.07
N ASP A 79 16.15 -8.76 12.40
CA ASP A 79 15.57 -10.07 12.09
C ASP A 79 14.21 -10.27 12.76
N TYR A 80 14.10 -9.91 14.03
CA TYR A 80 12.84 -9.93 14.78
C TYR A 80 11.79 -8.99 14.17
N THR A 81 12.20 -7.78 13.79
CA THR A 81 11.28 -6.80 13.19
C THR A 81 10.84 -7.25 11.80
N TYR A 82 11.74 -7.87 11.03
CA TYR A 82 11.46 -8.44 9.72
C TYR A 82 10.44 -9.57 9.81
N GLU A 83 10.62 -10.50 10.76
CA GLU A 83 9.70 -11.62 10.96
C GLU A 83 8.29 -11.15 11.33
N ILE A 84 8.17 -10.12 12.17
CA ILE A 84 6.87 -9.50 12.49
C ILE A 84 6.23 -8.87 11.26
N ILE A 85 7.01 -8.14 10.46
CA ILE A 85 6.50 -7.48 9.26
C ILE A 85 6.06 -8.51 8.23
N GLN A 86 6.86 -9.57 8.03
CA GLN A 86 6.56 -10.64 7.08
C GLN A 86 5.26 -11.37 7.46
N ASN A 87 5.09 -11.74 8.73
CA ASN A 87 3.86 -12.36 9.23
C ASN A 87 2.63 -11.46 9.04
N LYS A 88 2.76 -10.14 9.20
CA LYS A 88 1.67 -9.20 8.93
C LYS A 88 1.39 -9.07 7.45
N TYR A 89 2.44 -9.03 6.62
CA TYR A 89 2.34 -8.90 5.17
C TYR A 89 1.61 -10.09 4.55
N GLU A 90 1.94 -11.32 4.96
CA GLU A 90 1.27 -12.54 4.50
C GLU A 90 -0.24 -12.52 4.82
N LYS A 91 -0.62 -12.11 6.04
CA LYS A 91 -2.04 -11.95 6.44
C LYS A 91 -2.78 -10.90 5.61
N ILE A 92 -2.08 -9.83 5.20
CA ILE A 92 -2.65 -8.78 4.34
C ILE A 92 -2.85 -9.32 2.92
N ILE A 93 -1.86 -10.03 2.36
CA ILE A 93 -1.97 -10.67 1.05
C ILE A 93 -3.15 -11.62 1.02
N GLU A 94 -3.32 -12.44 2.05
CA GLU A 94 -4.42 -13.40 2.13
C GLU A 94 -5.78 -12.69 2.08
N LYS A 95 -5.95 -11.62 2.86
CA LYS A 95 -7.17 -10.79 2.83
C LYS A 95 -7.38 -10.12 1.47
N PHE A 96 -6.32 -9.63 0.86
CA PHE A 96 -6.38 -8.97 -0.44
C PHE A 96 -6.77 -9.94 -1.56
N ASN A 97 -6.21 -11.15 -1.55
CA ASN A 97 -6.57 -12.22 -2.48
C ASN A 97 -8.03 -12.64 -2.33
N ASN A 98 -8.53 -12.74 -1.10
CA ASN A 98 -9.95 -12.98 -0.84
C ASN A 98 -10.82 -11.83 -1.36
N PHE A 99 -10.41 -10.58 -1.16
CA PHE A 99 -11.12 -9.41 -1.70
C PHE A 99 -11.20 -9.44 -3.24
N LEU A 100 -10.16 -9.90 -3.93
CA LEU A 100 -10.13 -10.03 -5.39
C LEU A 100 -10.88 -11.25 -5.95
N LYS A 101 -10.95 -12.37 -5.20
CA LYS A 101 -11.67 -13.59 -5.64
C LYS A 101 -13.19 -13.41 -5.68
N TYR A 102 -13.76 -12.69 -4.71
CA TYR A 102 -15.20 -12.40 -4.60
C TYR A 102 -15.65 -11.20 -5.43
#